data_AF-A0A847JGL4-F1
#
_entry.id   AF-A0A847JGL4-F1
#
_cell.length_a   1.000
_cell.length_b   1.000
_cell.length_c   1.000
_cell.angle_alpha   90.00
_cell.angle_beta   90.00
_cell.angle_gamma   90.00
#
_symmetry.space_group_name_H-M   'P 1'
#
loop_
_entity.id
_entity.type
_entity.pdbx_description
1 polymer ?
#
loop_
_entity_poly.entity_id
_entity_poly.type
_entity_poly.pdbx_seq_one_letter_code
_entity_poly.pdbx_strand_id
1 'polypeptide(L)'
;MATNLFMVGVAFQAGTIPLKAESLEQAIRGAGVGVEQGVAAFRWGRLAVVDRAAVEAEIAKYAPKIEPAKPSKAVTAIVDGVGATGETRRLVEVRVGELVAYQNAAYAKRYAEVVRRVVAAEEKVAPGKGALAQTVARHLHKLMAYKDEYEVARLHADPAFLADLDAQFPDGYEVVHHLAPPMLAKPDPETGLVAKTAFGPWIRPAFKALAKLKGLRGTPLDPFGKTEERQTERRLIEDYVHLVDEILAKLTPANHAAAVALADVVDEIRGYGRVKEKAIAAAKTLEAERRVAFRAASAATVAAAAE
;
A
#
# COMPACT_ATOMS: atom_id res chain seq x y z
N MET A 1 -0.39 -15.04 -11.83
CA MET A 1 -1.68 -14.55 -12.36
C MET A 1 -1.43 -13.62 -13.53
N ALA A 2 -1.97 -13.90 -14.72
CA ALA A 2 -1.78 -13.09 -15.92
C ALA A 2 -2.81 -11.94 -16.02
N THR A 3 -2.91 -11.11 -14.98
CA THR A 3 -3.91 -10.03 -14.86
C THR A 3 -3.88 -9.07 -16.05
N ASN A 4 -2.69 -8.76 -16.57
CA ASN A 4 -2.54 -7.90 -17.73
C ASN A 4 -3.23 -8.47 -18.97
N LEU A 5 -3.10 -9.79 -19.22
CA LEU A 5 -3.74 -10.45 -20.36
C LEU A 5 -5.24 -10.60 -20.18
N PHE A 6 -5.72 -10.77 -18.94
CA PHE A 6 -7.14 -10.66 -18.63
C PHE A 6 -7.69 -9.26 -18.99
N MET A 7 -7.01 -8.19 -18.59
CA MET A 7 -7.43 -6.82 -18.97
C MET A 7 -7.39 -6.59 -20.48
N VAL A 8 -6.40 -7.13 -21.20
CA VAL A 8 -6.38 -7.10 -22.67
C VAL A 8 -7.59 -7.82 -23.25
N GLY A 9 -8.00 -8.95 -22.67
CA GLY A 9 -9.21 -9.67 -23.06
C GLY A 9 -10.48 -8.84 -22.85
N VAL A 10 -10.60 -8.16 -21.71
CA VAL A 10 -11.70 -7.24 -21.42
C VAL A 10 -11.73 -6.10 -22.44
N ALA A 11 -10.59 -5.44 -22.66
CA ALA A 11 -10.47 -4.32 -23.60
C ALA A 11 -10.82 -4.73 -25.03
N PHE A 12 -10.32 -5.89 -25.49
CA PHE A 12 -10.67 -6.48 -26.78
C PHE A 12 -12.18 -6.70 -26.91
N GLN A 13 -12.80 -7.35 -25.92
CA GLN A 13 -14.22 -7.66 -25.98
C GLN A 13 -15.11 -6.42 -25.84
N ALA A 14 -14.62 -5.37 -25.19
CA ALA A 14 -15.25 -4.06 -25.14
C ALA A 14 -15.07 -3.24 -26.44
N GLY A 15 -14.34 -3.76 -27.43
CA GLY A 15 -14.18 -3.14 -28.75
C GLY A 15 -13.09 -2.06 -28.84
N THR A 16 -12.22 -1.93 -27.83
CA THR A 16 -11.18 -0.88 -27.81
C THR A 16 -9.88 -1.30 -28.51
N ILE A 17 -9.76 -2.57 -28.91
CA ILE A 17 -8.59 -3.11 -29.60
C ILE A 17 -9.00 -3.58 -31.01
N PRO A 18 -8.62 -2.87 -32.09
CA PRO A 18 -9.04 -3.17 -33.45
C PRO A 18 -8.15 -4.24 -34.11
N LEU A 19 -7.97 -5.36 -33.42
CA LEU A 19 -7.20 -6.51 -33.92
C LEU A 19 -8.11 -7.74 -34.00
N LYS A 20 -7.58 -8.83 -34.55
CA LYS A 20 -8.25 -10.14 -34.49
C LYS A 20 -7.90 -10.83 -33.17
N ALA A 21 -8.85 -11.57 -32.59
CA ALA A 21 -8.60 -12.34 -31.38
C ALA A 21 -7.45 -13.34 -31.60
N GLU A 22 -7.39 -13.94 -32.78
CA GLU A 22 -6.37 -14.91 -33.18
C GLU A 22 -4.97 -14.27 -33.19
N SER A 23 -4.86 -13.00 -33.62
CA SER A 23 -3.59 -12.27 -33.61
C SER A 23 -3.08 -12.02 -32.19
N LEU A 24 -3.98 -11.72 -31.26
CA LEU A 24 -3.64 -11.53 -29.85
C LEU A 24 -3.25 -12.87 -29.20
N GLU A 25 -3.99 -13.95 -29.47
CA GLU A 25 -3.63 -15.28 -28.97
C GLU A 25 -2.29 -15.76 -29.55
N GLN A 26 -1.99 -15.50 -30.83
CA GLN A 26 -0.69 -15.79 -31.43
C GLN A 26 0.44 -14.99 -30.78
N ALA A 27 0.23 -13.69 -30.53
CA ALA A 27 1.21 -12.86 -29.85
C ALA A 27 1.51 -13.37 -28.42
N ILE A 28 0.49 -13.80 -27.68
CA ILE A 28 0.66 -14.41 -26.36
C ILE A 28 1.45 -15.71 -26.46
N ARG A 29 1.18 -16.56 -27.46
CA ARG A 29 1.93 -17.79 -27.70
C ARG A 29 3.40 -17.51 -28.05
N GLY A 30 3.67 -16.43 -28.78
CA GLY A 30 5.02 -16.00 -29.13
C GLY A 30 5.87 -15.48 -27.96
N ALA A 31 5.26 -15.12 -26.82
CA ALA A 31 5.98 -14.62 -25.64
C ALA A 31 6.73 -15.71 -24.84
N GLY A 32 6.45 -16.99 -25.08
CA GLY A 32 7.25 -18.13 -24.64
C GLY A 32 7.10 -18.59 -23.17
N VAL A 33 6.70 -17.72 -22.24
CA VAL A 33 6.52 -18.07 -20.81
C VAL A 33 5.05 -18.02 -20.41
N GLY A 34 4.54 -19.08 -19.78
CA GLY A 34 3.17 -19.12 -19.26
C GLY A 34 2.09 -19.03 -20.34
N VAL A 35 2.38 -19.53 -21.55
CA VAL A 35 1.54 -19.39 -22.75
C VAL A 35 0.09 -19.84 -22.52
N GLU A 36 -0.11 -21.03 -21.96
CA GLU A 36 -1.46 -21.56 -21.71
C GLU A 36 -2.24 -20.69 -20.72
N GLN A 37 -1.59 -20.31 -19.62
CA GLN A 37 -2.17 -19.42 -18.62
C GLN A 37 -2.48 -18.03 -19.20
N GLY A 38 -1.62 -17.52 -20.08
CA GLY A 38 -1.82 -16.24 -20.74
C GLY A 38 -2.99 -16.24 -21.71
N VAL A 39 -3.12 -17.29 -22.54
CA VAL A 39 -4.25 -17.46 -23.45
C VAL A 39 -5.54 -17.66 -22.66
N ALA A 40 -5.51 -18.48 -21.60
CA ALA A 40 -6.65 -18.67 -20.72
C ALA A 40 -7.09 -17.34 -20.08
N ALA A 41 -6.15 -16.55 -19.55
CA ALA A 41 -6.45 -15.25 -18.96
C ALA A 41 -7.09 -14.28 -19.98
N PHE A 42 -6.57 -14.21 -21.21
CA PHE A 42 -7.17 -13.44 -22.29
C PHE A 42 -8.61 -13.87 -22.58
N ARG A 43 -8.86 -15.18 -22.68
CA ARG A 43 -10.21 -15.73 -22.91
C ARG A 43 -11.16 -15.46 -21.75
N TRP A 44 -10.71 -15.62 -20.50
CA TRP A 44 -11.50 -15.28 -19.32
C TRP A 44 -11.83 -13.78 -19.25
N GLY A 45 -10.89 -12.92 -19.66
CA GLY A 45 -11.14 -11.47 -19.76
C GLY A 45 -12.24 -11.14 -20.76
N ARG A 46 -12.26 -11.83 -21.90
CA ARG A 46 -13.35 -11.71 -22.87
C ARG A 46 -14.67 -12.21 -22.29
N LEU A 47 -14.67 -13.38 -21.66
CA LEU A 47 -15.87 -13.94 -21.05
C LEU A 47 -16.43 -13.02 -19.96
N ALA A 48 -15.61 -12.33 -19.19
CA ALA A 48 -16.06 -11.40 -18.15
C ALA A 48 -16.89 -10.22 -18.69
N VAL A 49 -16.72 -9.85 -19.97
CA VAL A 49 -17.54 -8.83 -20.64
C VAL A 49 -18.83 -9.44 -21.20
N VAL A 50 -18.80 -10.69 -21.65
CA VAL A 50 -19.95 -11.39 -22.23
C VAL A 50 -20.90 -11.91 -21.15
N ASP A 51 -20.35 -12.57 -20.13
CA ASP A 51 -21.07 -13.20 -19.02
C ASP A 51 -20.26 -13.09 -17.74
N ARG A 52 -20.42 -11.96 -17.07
CA ARG A 52 -19.77 -11.70 -15.78
C ARG A 52 -20.21 -12.68 -14.69
N ALA A 53 -21.48 -13.09 -14.70
CA ALA A 53 -22.03 -13.96 -13.67
C ALA A 53 -21.40 -15.36 -13.71
N ALA A 54 -21.16 -15.91 -14.90
CA ALA A 54 -20.45 -17.17 -15.06
C ALA A 54 -19.01 -17.10 -14.55
N VAL A 55 -18.31 -16.00 -14.79
CA VAL A 55 -16.95 -15.79 -14.26
C VAL A 55 -16.96 -15.69 -12.73
N GLU A 56 -17.87 -14.93 -12.15
CA GLU A 56 -18.01 -14.81 -10.69
C GLU A 56 -18.38 -16.15 -10.04
N ALA A 57 -19.26 -16.94 -10.67
CA ALA A 57 -19.62 -18.28 -10.21
C ALA A 57 -18.43 -19.25 -10.27
N GLU A 58 -17.58 -19.17 -11.29
CA GLU A 58 -16.36 -19.97 -11.37
C GLU A 58 -15.38 -19.60 -10.25
N ILE A 59 -15.14 -18.30 -10.05
CA ILE A 59 -14.27 -17.80 -8.98
C ILE A 59 -14.77 -18.29 -7.61
N ALA A 60 -16.08 -18.28 -7.37
CA ALA A 60 -16.66 -18.72 -6.10
C ALA A 60 -16.34 -20.19 -5.76
N LYS A 61 -16.07 -21.06 -6.75
CA LYS A 61 -15.67 -22.45 -6.51
C LYS A 61 -14.30 -22.58 -5.86
N TYR A 62 -13.43 -21.60 -6.11
CA TYR A 62 -12.04 -21.57 -5.63
C TYR A 62 -11.84 -20.55 -4.50
N ALA A 63 -12.91 -19.90 -4.03
CA ALA A 63 -12.81 -18.93 -2.95
C ALA A 63 -12.29 -19.62 -1.68
N PRO A 64 -11.29 -19.03 -1.00
CA PRO A 64 -10.80 -19.58 0.26
C PRO A 64 -11.93 -19.64 1.28
N LYS A 65 -12.06 -20.78 1.95
CA LYS A 65 -13.11 -21.03 2.95
C LYS A 65 -12.88 -20.32 4.29
N ILE A 66 -11.96 -19.37 4.34
CA ILE A 66 -11.65 -18.60 5.54
C ILE A 66 -12.52 -17.35 5.51
N GLU A 67 -13.50 -17.28 6.40
CA GLU A 67 -14.24 -16.05 6.60
C GLU A 67 -13.29 -14.95 7.09
N PRO A 68 -13.36 -13.73 6.53
CA PRO A 68 -12.58 -12.62 7.03
C PRO A 68 -12.98 -12.36 8.50
N ALA A 69 -11.98 -12.32 9.38
CA ALA A 69 -12.20 -12.09 10.79
C ALA A 69 -12.91 -10.74 10.99
N LYS A 70 -14.03 -10.75 11.72
CA LYS A 70 -14.74 -9.51 12.06
C LYS A 70 -13.81 -8.58 12.86
N PRO A 71 -13.86 -7.26 12.62
CA PRO A 71 -13.06 -6.31 13.39
C PRO A 71 -13.32 -6.48 14.88
N SER A 72 -12.25 -6.46 15.69
CA SER A 72 -12.40 -6.51 17.15
C SER A 72 -13.10 -5.25 17.67
N LYS A 73 -13.78 -5.35 18.82
CA LYS A 73 -14.39 -4.18 19.49
C LYS A 73 -13.41 -3.03 19.69
N ALA A 74 -12.13 -3.34 19.93
CA ALA A 74 -11.08 -2.33 20.07
C ALA A 74 -10.78 -1.61 18.75
N VAL A 75 -10.78 -2.32 17.61
CA VAL A 75 -10.63 -1.70 16.27
C VAL A 75 -11.83 -0.81 15.98
N THR A 76 -13.04 -1.30 16.20
CA THR A 76 -14.28 -0.53 15.99
C THR A 76 -14.27 0.76 16.82
N ALA A 77 -13.90 0.69 18.11
CA ALA A 77 -13.81 1.87 18.97
C ALA A 77 -12.78 2.92 18.48
N ILE A 78 -11.65 2.49 17.90
CA ILE A 78 -10.66 3.41 17.33
C ILE A 78 -11.23 4.09 16.09
N VAL A 79 -11.87 3.33 15.20
CA VAL A 79 -12.50 3.86 13.97
C VAL A 79 -13.57 4.89 14.32
N ASP A 80 -14.49 4.54 15.22
CA ASP A 80 -15.60 5.43 15.59
C ASP A 80 -15.08 6.72 16.25
N GLY A 81 -13.97 6.64 16.99
CA GLY A 81 -13.31 7.79 17.60
C GLY A 81 -12.72 8.81 16.61
N VAL A 82 -12.56 8.46 15.33
CA VAL A 82 -12.10 9.41 14.30
C VAL A 82 -13.19 10.40 13.91
N GLY A 83 -14.47 10.04 14.04
CA GLY A 83 -15.60 10.89 13.63
C GLY A 83 -15.71 11.11 12.12
N ALA A 84 -15.09 10.24 11.31
CA ALA A 84 -15.16 10.30 9.85
C ALA A 84 -16.45 9.66 9.32
N THR A 85 -16.92 10.14 8.16
CA THR A 85 -18.04 9.56 7.41
C THR A 85 -17.60 9.20 5.97
N GLY A 86 -18.47 8.48 5.26
CA GLY A 86 -18.29 8.17 3.83
C GLY A 86 -16.96 7.46 3.53
N GLU A 87 -16.27 7.95 2.48
CA GLU A 87 -15.03 7.34 2.02
C GLU A 87 -13.90 7.41 3.06
N THR A 88 -13.79 8.50 3.81
CA THR A 88 -12.75 8.62 4.85
C THR A 88 -12.93 7.54 5.93
N ARG A 89 -14.18 7.27 6.33
CA ARG A 89 -14.48 6.19 7.30
C ARG A 89 -14.06 4.83 6.75
N ARG A 90 -14.42 4.52 5.49
CA ARG A 90 -14.04 3.26 4.83
C ARG A 90 -12.51 3.08 4.81
N LEU A 91 -11.76 4.14 4.52
CA LEU A 91 -10.30 4.10 4.51
C LEU A 91 -9.73 3.81 5.90
N VAL A 92 -10.28 4.43 6.95
CA VAL A 92 -9.86 4.26 8.35
C VAL A 92 -10.18 2.85 8.86
N GLU A 93 -11.36 2.30 8.53
CA GLU A 93 -11.79 0.96 8.95
C GLU A 93 -10.78 -0.12 8.55
N VAL A 94 -10.37 -0.10 7.28
CA VAL A 94 -9.37 -1.04 6.75
C VAL A 94 -8.01 -0.83 7.44
N ARG A 95 -7.53 0.41 7.46
CA ARG A 95 -6.17 0.75 7.88
C ARG A 95 -5.93 0.58 9.37
N VAL A 96 -6.92 0.86 10.20
CA VAL A 96 -6.81 0.62 11.65
C VAL A 96 -6.63 -0.88 11.90
N GLY A 97 -7.42 -1.73 11.24
CA GLY A 97 -7.27 -3.19 11.34
C GLY A 97 -5.87 -3.65 10.91
N GLU A 98 -5.41 -3.15 9.76
CA GLU A 98 -4.07 -3.45 9.22
C GLU A 98 -2.96 -2.99 10.18
N LEU A 99 -3.05 -1.80 10.76
CA LEU A 99 -2.03 -1.28 11.69
C LEU A 99 -2.01 -2.02 13.04
N VAL A 100 -3.16 -2.53 13.50
CA VAL A 100 -3.21 -3.42 14.67
C VAL A 100 -2.52 -4.74 14.37
N ALA A 101 -2.78 -5.32 13.19
CA ALA A 101 -2.13 -6.55 12.74
C ALA A 101 -0.61 -6.32 12.54
N TYR A 102 -0.24 -5.19 11.94
CA TYR A 102 1.13 -4.76 11.68
C TYR A 102 1.92 -4.62 12.97
N GLN A 103 1.45 -3.83 13.94
CA GLN A 103 2.14 -3.57 15.20
C GLN A 103 1.25 -3.86 16.40
N ASN A 104 0.33 -2.94 16.74
CA ASN A 104 -0.58 -3.05 17.88
C ASN A 104 -1.64 -1.92 17.87
N ALA A 105 -2.56 -1.96 18.84
CA ALA A 105 -3.61 -0.96 19.02
C ALA A 105 -3.10 0.46 19.29
N ALA A 106 -1.97 0.63 19.99
CA ALA A 106 -1.41 1.96 20.25
C ALA A 106 -0.90 2.61 18.95
N TYR A 107 -0.27 1.82 18.07
CA TYR A 107 0.19 2.27 16.77
C TYR A 107 -0.96 2.68 15.85
N ALA A 108 -2.03 1.88 15.82
CA ALA A 108 -3.24 2.22 15.07
C ALA A 108 -3.97 3.47 15.64
N LYS A 109 -3.97 3.65 16.96
CA LYS A 109 -4.51 4.88 17.60
C LYS A 109 -3.74 6.13 17.19
N ARG A 110 -2.40 6.05 17.07
CA ARG A 110 -1.57 7.15 16.59
C ARG A 110 -2.00 7.59 15.19
N TYR A 111 -2.20 6.63 14.28
CA TYR A 111 -2.74 6.90 12.94
C TYR A 111 -4.11 7.57 13.00
N ALA A 112 -5.03 6.98 13.75
CA ALA A 112 -6.41 7.46 13.88
C ALA A 112 -6.47 8.90 14.43
N GLU A 113 -5.60 9.24 15.38
CA GLU A 113 -5.52 10.58 15.96
C GLU A 113 -5.11 11.65 14.93
N VAL A 114 -4.15 11.36 14.06
CA VAL A 114 -3.75 12.30 12.99
C VAL A 114 -4.92 12.50 12.03
N VAL A 115 -5.56 11.42 11.57
CA VAL A 115 -6.71 11.50 10.67
C VAL A 115 -7.88 12.27 11.31
N ARG A 116 -8.15 12.05 12.60
CA ARG A 116 -9.18 12.75 13.37
C ARG A 116 -8.96 14.27 13.37
N ARG A 117 -7.71 14.72 13.59
CA ARG A 117 -7.36 16.15 13.56
C ARG A 117 -7.56 16.75 12.18
N VAL A 118 -7.22 16.01 11.12
CA VAL A 118 -7.44 16.45 9.73
C VAL A 118 -8.93 16.54 9.41
N VAL A 119 -9.73 15.53 9.74
CA VAL A 119 -11.19 15.55 9.56
C VAL A 119 -11.82 16.75 10.25
N ALA A 120 -11.44 16.99 11.51
CA ALA A 120 -12.00 18.11 12.29
C ALA A 120 -11.60 19.49 11.75
N ALA A 121 -10.41 19.64 11.17
CA ALA A 121 -9.98 20.91 10.57
C ALA A 121 -10.55 21.11 9.16
N GLU A 122 -10.59 20.06 8.35
CA GLU A 122 -11.13 20.09 6.99
C GLU A 122 -12.62 20.42 7.03
N GLU A 123 -13.39 19.84 7.94
CA GLU A 123 -14.83 20.12 8.06
C GLU A 123 -15.12 21.58 8.43
N LYS A 124 -14.24 22.26 9.19
CA LYS A 124 -14.39 23.68 9.52
C LYS A 124 -14.15 24.60 8.32
N VAL A 125 -13.26 24.20 7.43
CA VAL A 125 -12.73 25.03 6.35
C VAL A 125 -13.43 24.75 5.01
N ALA A 126 -13.80 23.49 4.79
CA ALA A 126 -14.42 23.02 3.56
C ALA A 126 -15.46 21.93 3.88
N PRO A 127 -16.62 22.29 4.49
CA PRO A 127 -17.64 21.34 4.88
C PRO A 127 -18.05 20.42 3.73
N GLY A 128 -18.15 19.12 4.00
CA GLY A 128 -18.51 18.11 3.01
C GLY A 128 -17.39 17.76 2.00
N LYS A 129 -16.24 18.43 2.01
CA LYS A 129 -15.03 17.95 1.33
C LYS A 129 -14.27 17.01 2.25
N GLY A 130 -13.80 15.90 1.69
CA GLY A 130 -12.98 14.92 2.42
C GLY A 130 -11.64 14.63 1.75
N ALA A 131 -11.24 15.41 0.76
CA ALA A 131 -10.08 15.10 -0.07
C ALA A 131 -8.78 15.11 0.73
N LEU A 132 -8.62 16.06 1.67
CA LEU A 132 -7.41 16.14 2.51
C LEU A 132 -7.37 14.99 3.50
N ALA A 133 -8.46 14.73 4.21
CA ALA A 133 -8.57 13.61 5.15
C ALA A 133 -8.34 12.26 4.46
N GLN A 134 -8.89 12.06 3.26
CA GLN A 134 -8.67 10.85 2.47
C GLN A 134 -7.20 10.71 2.04
N THR A 135 -6.57 11.79 1.59
CA THR A 135 -5.15 11.80 1.19
C THR A 135 -4.24 11.51 2.37
N VAL A 136 -4.45 12.16 3.52
CA VAL A 136 -3.67 11.88 4.74
C VAL A 136 -3.91 10.46 5.23
N ALA A 137 -5.17 9.98 5.23
CA ALA A 137 -5.50 8.62 5.61
C ALA A 137 -4.77 7.57 4.75
N ARG A 138 -4.63 7.80 3.43
CA ARG A 138 -3.89 6.92 2.53
C ARG A 138 -2.39 6.95 2.80
N HIS A 139 -1.80 8.14 2.83
CA HIS A 139 -0.35 8.31 2.80
C HIS A 139 0.31 8.14 4.15
N LEU A 140 -0.34 8.55 5.25
CA LEU A 140 0.15 8.24 6.58
C LEU A 140 0.20 6.72 6.79
N HIS A 141 -0.83 6.00 6.34
CA HIS A 141 -0.81 4.54 6.40
C HIS A 141 0.30 3.92 5.55
N LYS A 142 0.48 4.41 4.31
CA LYS A 142 1.58 3.97 3.43
C LYS A 142 2.95 4.10 4.11
N LEU A 143 3.17 5.19 4.85
CA LEU A 143 4.40 5.42 5.60
C LEU A 143 4.51 4.58 6.87
N MET A 144 3.40 4.37 7.58
CA MET A 144 3.38 3.60 8.83
C MET A 144 3.42 2.09 8.63
N ALA A 145 2.88 1.57 7.54
CA ALA A 145 2.86 0.15 7.20
C ALA A 145 3.96 -0.23 6.20
N TYR A 146 5.19 0.25 6.42
CA TYR A 146 6.33 -0.10 5.59
C TYR A 146 6.68 -1.60 5.76
N LYS A 147 7.04 -2.25 4.65
CA LYS A 147 7.34 -3.69 4.61
C LYS A 147 8.73 -3.96 5.18
N ASP A 148 8.78 -4.19 6.48
CA ASP A 148 9.97 -4.64 7.17
C ASP A 148 10.04 -6.15 7.34
N GLU A 149 11.10 -6.62 7.97
CA GLU A 149 11.39 -8.04 8.15
C GLU A 149 10.29 -8.74 8.94
N TYR A 150 9.73 -8.07 9.96
CA TYR A 150 8.63 -8.61 10.76
C TYR A 150 7.33 -8.71 9.96
N GLU A 151 7.01 -7.70 9.15
CA GLU A 151 5.80 -7.69 8.34
C GLU A 151 5.89 -8.68 7.17
N VAL A 152 7.05 -8.77 6.51
CA VAL A 152 7.32 -9.79 5.49
C VAL A 152 7.13 -11.19 6.08
N ALA A 153 7.70 -11.43 7.27
CA ALA A 153 7.53 -12.70 7.97
C ALA A 153 6.07 -12.99 8.32
N ARG A 154 5.32 -11.99 8.81
CA ARG A 154 3.89 -12.13 9.13
C ARG A 154 3.07 -12.50 7.90
N LEU A 155 3.29 -11.81 6.78
CA LEU A 155 2.57 -12.06 5.52
C LEU A 155 2.86 -13.44 4.94
N HIS A 156 4.12 -13.90 5.00
CA HIS A 156 4.49 -15.24 4.51
C HIS A 156 4.10 -16.37 5.47
N ALA A 157 3.80 -16.04 6.73
CA ALA A 157 3.33 -16.99 7.73
C ALA A 157 1.80 -16.94 7.95
N ASP A 158 1.08 -16.09 7.21
CA ASP A 158 -0.35 -15.88 7.37
C ASP A 158 -1.13 -17.15 6.97
N PRO A 159 -1.96 -17.74 7.85
CA PRO A 159 -2.79 -18.89 7.51
C PRO A 159 -3.70 -18.65 6.31
N ALA A 160 -4.19 -17.43 6.11
CA ALA A 160 -5.04 -17.11 4.95
C ALA A 160 -4.25 -17.21 3.65
N PHE A 161 -3.03 -16.69 3.63
CA PHE A 161 -2.13 -16.81 2.48
C PHE A 161 -1.75 -18.27 2.18
N LEU A 162 -1.51 -19.08 3.22
CA LEU A 162 -1.20 -20.50 3.03
C LEU A 162 -2.42 -21.27 2.47
N ALA A 163 -3.62 -20.99 2.96
CA ALA A 163 -4.84 -21.59 2.44
C ALA A 163 -5.09 -21.17 0.97
N ASP A 164 -4.79 -19.91 0.62
CA ASP A 164 -4.86 -19.44 -0.77
C ASP A 164 -3.88 -20.18 -1.68
N LEU A 165 -2.68 -20.50 -1.19
CA LEU A 165 -1.71 -21.31 -1.94
C LEU A 165 -2.20 -22.75 -2.09
N ASP A 166 -2.69 -23.36 -1.02
CA ASP A 166 -3.22 -24.72 -1.05
C ASP A 166 -4.42 -24.84 -2.01
N ALA A 167 -5.26 -23.82 -2.09
CA ALA A 167 -6.38 -23.76 -3.03
C ALA A 167 -5.92 -23.57 -4.49
N GLN A 168 -4.86 -22.79 -4.72
CA GLN A 168 -4.31 -22.53 -6.06
C GLN A 168 -3.50 -23.70 -6.62
N PHE A 169 -2.89 -24.51 -5.77
CA PHE A 169 -1.99 -25.61 -6.14
C PHE A 169 -2.43 -26.93 -5.49
N PRO A 170 -3.54 -27.54 -5.95
CA PRO A 170 -4.13 -28.73 -5.34
C PRO A 170 -3.23 -29.97 -5.43
N ASP A 171 -2.36 -30.03 -6.45
CA ASP A 171 -1.38 -31.11 -6.66
C ASP A 171 -0.08 -30.92 -5.84
N GLY A 172 -0.05 -29.92 -4.96
CA GLY A 172 1.09 -29.56 -4.14
C GLY A 172 2.01 -28.53 -4.78
N TYR A 173 2.87 -27.93 -3.96
CA TYR A 173 3.84 -26.90 -4.36
C TYR A 173 5.04 -26.86 -3.42
N GLU A 174 6.19 -26.45 -3.95
CA GLU A 174 7.37 -26.11 -3.17
C GLU A 174 7.57 -24.60 -3.17
N VAL A 175 7.73 -24.00 -1.99
CA VAL A 175 8.02 -22.55 -1.87
C VAL A 175 9.49 -22.35 -1.59
N VAL A 176 10.17 -21.71 -2.54
CA VAL A 176 11.55 -21.24 -2.38
C VAL A 176 11.53 -19.73 -2.20
N HIS A 177 11.96 -19.27 -1.03
CA HIS A 177 12.04 -17.84 -0.72
C HIS A 177 13.39 -17.28 -1.15
N HIS A 178 13.40 -16.28 -2.02
CA HIS A 178 14.64 -15.61 -2.43
C HIS A 178 14.81 -14.33 -1.60
N LEU A 179 15.67 -14.39 -0.59
CA LEU A 179 15.89 -13.30 0.36
C LEU A 179 17.29 -12.72 0.16
N ALA A 180 17.45 -11.44 0.49
CA ALA A 180 18.74 -10.77 0.56
C ALA A 180 18.95 -10.28 2.00
N PRO A 181 19.28 -11.18 2.96
CA PRO A 181 19.39 -10.81 4.36
C PRO A 181 20.54 -9.82 4.57
N PRO A 182 20.29 -8.59 5.06
CA PRO A 182 21.29 -7.54 5.15
C PRO A 182 22.51 -7.90 6.02
N MET A 183 22.31 -8.77 7.03
CA MET A 183 23.37 -9.19 7.94
C MET A 183 24.25 -10.33 7.38
N LEU A 184 23.80 -11.03 6.33
CA LEU A 184 24.48 -12.22 5.81
C LEU A 184 25.10 -11.99 4.42
N ALA A 185 24.51 -11.10 3.62
CA ALA A 185 24.90 -10.92 2.24
C ALA A 185 25.61 -9.55 2.06
N LYS A 186 26.87 -9.60 1.64
CA LYS A 186 27.66 -8.40 1.35
C LYS A 186 27.17 -7.77 0.03
N PRO A 187 27.06 -6.43 -0.03
CA PRO A 187 26.82 -5.74 -1.29
C PRO A 187 27.95 -6.04 -2.28
N ASP A 188 27.58 -6.32 -3.52
CA ASP A 188 28.51 -6.44 -4.62
C ASP A 188 29.28 -5.12 -4.82
N PRO A 189 30.62 -5.12 -4.96
CA PRO A 189 31.43 -3.90 -5.02
C PRO A 189 31.17 -3.02 -6.24
N GLU A 190 30.73 -3.59 -7.37
CA GLU A 190 30.52 -2.86 -8.62
C GLU A 190 29.09 -2.34 -8.75
N THR A 191 28.12 -3.18 -8.38
CA THR A 191 26.69 -2.88 -8.54
C THR A 191 26.06 -2.31 -7.26
N GLY A 192 26.67 -2.56 -6.11
CA GLY A 192 26.13 -2.23 -4.78
C GLY A 192 24.90 -3.06 -4.40
N LEU A 193 24.60 -4.15 -5.13
CA LEU A 193 23.43 -4.99 -4.91
C LEU A 193 23.76 -6.20 -4.05
N VAL A 194 22.82 -6.57 -3.19
CA VAL A 194 22.93 -7.77 -2.35
C VAL A 194 22.38 -8.97 -3.12
N ALA A 195 23.20 -10.02 -3.28
CA ALA A 195 22.78 -11.23 -3.98
C ALA A 195 21.61 -11.92 -3.25
N LYS A 196 20.60 -12.35 -4.00
CA LYS A 196 19.48 -13.13 -3.46
C LYS A 196 19.93 -14.56 -3.20
N THR A 197 19.69 -15.05 -1.99
CA THR A 197 19.93 -16.43 -1.61
C THR A 197 18.61 -17.18 -1.53
N ALA A 198 18.59 -18.42 -2.02
CA ALA A 198 17.43 -19.30 -1.93
C ALA A 198 17.32 -19.92 -0.54
N PHE A 199 16.15 -19.76 0.08
CA PHE A 199 15.78 -20.35 1.36
C PHE A 199 14.65 -21.36 1.11
N GLY A 200 14.90 -22.61 1.49
CA GLY A 200 13.93 -23.70 1.38
C GLY A 200 12.88 -23.70 2.51
N PRO A 201 12.13 -24.80 2.67
CA PRO A 201 10.98 -24.89 3.58
C PRO A 201 11.25 -24.55 5.05
N TRP A 202 12.50 -24.70 5.51
CA TRP A 202 12.91 -24.43 6.89
C TRP A 202 12.71 -22.96 7.31
N ILE A 203 12.61 -22.02 6.36
CA ILE A 203 12.41 -20.60 6.67
C ILE A 203 11.01 -20.31 7.22
N ARG A 204 10.02 -21.17 6.94
CA ARG A 204 8.63 -21.01 7.39
C ARG A 204 8.50 -20.93 8.92
N PRO A 205 9.04 -21.88 9.71
CA PRO A 205 9.03 -21.75 11.17
C PRO A 205 9.81 -20.53 11.67
N ALA A 206 10.88 -20.11 10.98
CA ALA A 206 11.60 -18.88 11.31
C ALA A 206 10.74 -17.62 11.10
N PHE A 207 9.99 -17.53 10.00
CA PHE A 207 9.04 -16.44 9.78
C PHE A 207 7.92 -16.43 10.82
N LYS A 208 7.38 -17.60 11.21
CA LYS A 208 6.39 -17.69 12.31
C LYS A 208 6.94 -17.15 13.63
N ALA A 209 8.20 -17.45 13.96
CA ALA A 209 8.84 -16.93 15.15
C ALA A 209 9.06 -15.40 15.04
N LEU A 210 9.62 -14.95 13.92
CA LEU A 210 9.93 -13.54 13.67
C LEU A 210 8.66 -12.67 13.69
N ALA A 211 7.56 -13.14 13.11
CA ALA A 211 6.27 -12.42 13.13
C ALA A 211 5.75 -12.14 14.55
N LYS A 212 6.04 -13.03 15.52
CA LYS A 212 5.67 -12.84 16.94
C LYS A 212 6.56 -11.81 17.64
N LEU A 213 7.76 -11.55 17.12
CA LEU A 213 8.73 -10.60 17.66
C LEU A 213 8.52 -9.17 17.15
N LYS A 214 7.41 -8.88 16.46
CA LYS A 214 7.06 -7.51 15.99
C LYS A 214 7.09 -6.44 17.08
N GLY A 215 6.95 -6.82 18.36
CA GLY A 215 7.10 -5.91 19.50
C GLY A 215 8.51 -5.31 19.65
N LEU A 216 9.54 -5.95 19.07
CA LEU A 216 10.91 -5.44 19.04
C LEU A 216 11.07 -4.29 18.04
N ARG A 217 10.18 -4.15 17.05
CA ARG A 217 10.25 -3.12 16.01
C ARG A 217 10.46 -1.74 16.60
N GLY A 218 11.54 -1.07 16.18
CA GLY A 218 11.86 0.30 16.60
C GLY A 218 12.36 0.42 18.04
N THR A 219 12.54 -0.69 18.77
CA THR A 219 13.16 -0.70 20.10
C THR A 219 14.69 -0.78 19.99
N PRO A 220 15.46 -0.46 21.05
CA PRO A 220 16.91 -0.66 21.05
C PRO A 220 17.35 -2.12 20.83
N LEU A 221 16.45 -3.08 21.09
CA LEU A 221 16.64 -4.51 20.89
C LEU A 221 16.26 -4.98 19.48
N ASP A 222 15.90 -4.07 18.57
CA ASP A 222 15.60 -4.38 17.18
C ASP A 222 16.88 -4.67 16.37
N PRO A 223 17.16 -5.94 15.98
CA PRO A 223 18.35 -6.24 15.19
C PRO A 223 18.31 -5.63 13.78
N PHE A 224 17.12 -5.36 13.23
CA PHE A 224 16.95 -4.79 11.89
C PHE A 224 16.82 -3.26 11.93
N GLY A 225 16.41 -2.72 13.06
CA GLY A 225 16.02 -1.31 13.20
C GLY A 225 17.16 -0.30 13.05
N LYS A 226 18.43 -0.72 13.09
CA LYS A 226 19.60 0.17 13.05
C LYS A 226 20.09 0.50 11.63
N THR A 227 19.53 -0.10 10.59
CA THR A 227 19.90 0.24 9.21
C THR A 227 19.46 1.66 8.85
N GLU A 228 20.17 2.30 7.93
CA GLU A 228 19.82 3.64 7.44
C GLU A 228 18.40 3.64 6.86
N GLU A 229 18.03 2.62 6.07
CA GLU A 229 16.69 2.48 5.50
C GLU A 229 15.59 2.49 6.58
N ARG A 230 15.74 1.72 7.66
CA ARG A 230 14.74 1.68 8.75
C ARG A 230 14.69 2.99 9.53
N GLN A 231 15.82 3.68 9.70
CA GLN A 231 15.86 4.99 10.33
C GLN A 231 15.15 6.04 9.45
N THR A 232 15.40 6.03 8.14
CA THR A 232 14.75 6.92 7.17
C THR A 232 13.24 6.67 7.14
N GLU A 233 12.77 5.42 7.11
CA GLU A 233 11.34 5.09 7.13
C GLU A 233 10.64 5.63 8.37
N ARG A 234 11.22 5.45 9.57
CA ARG A 234 10.66 6.00 10.80
C ARG A 234 10.66 7.53 10.79
N ARG A 235 11.73 8.15 10.29
CA ARG A 235 11.81 9.60 10.15
C ARG A 235 10.74 10.14 9.18
N LEU A 236 10.48 9.47 8.06
CA LEU A 236 9.46 9.88 7.10
C LEU A 236 8.06 9.93 7.72
N ILE A 237 7.74 9.04 8.68
CA ILE A 237 6.48 9.09 9.43
C ILE A 237 6.40 10.39 10.23
N GLU A 238 7.44 10.72 10.98
CA GLU A 238 7.49 11.94 11.81
C GLU A 238 7.46 13.20 10.93
N ASP A 239 8.28 13.26 9.88
CA ASP A 239 8.34 14.37 8.94
C ASP A 239 6.96 14.60 8.29
N TYR A 240 6.23 13.54 7.93
CA TYR A 240 4.89 13.65 7.38
C TYR A 240 3.84 14.12 8.40
N VAL A 241 3.89 13.64 9.64
CA VAL A 241 2.98 14.11 10.70
C VAL A 241 3.21 15.61 10.97
N HIS A 242 4.47 16.05 11.01
CA HIS A 242 4.81 17.46 11.14
C HIS A 242 4.31 18.29 9.94
N LEU A 243 4.48 17.79 8.71
CA LEU A 243 3.93 18.44 7.52
C LEU A 243 2.40 18.60 7.62
N VAL A 244 1.69 17.55 8.05
CA VAL A 244 0.24 17.62 8.28
C VAL A 244 -0.09 18.70 9.32
N ASP A 245 0.62 18.74 10.44
CA ASP A 245 0.39 19.75 11.48
C ASP A 245 0.56 21.19 10.95
N GLU A 246 1.58 21.42 10.11
CA GLU A 246 1.81 22.71 9.47
C GLU A 246 0.72 23.08 8.45
N ILE A 247 0.21 22.10 7.71
CA ILE A 247 -0.94 22.28 6.81
C ILE A 247 -2.16 22.69 7.64
N LEU A 248 -2.48 21.96 8.70
CA LEU A 248 -3.65 22.22 9.54
C LEU A 248 -3.60 23.59 10.20
N ALA A 249 -2.42 24.06 10.62
CA ALA A 249 -2.25 25.37 11.24
C ALA A 249 -2.56 26.55 10.29
N LYS A 250 -2.51 26.34 8.97
CA LYS A 250 -2.68 27.40 7.96
C LYS A 250 -3.79 27.08 6.96
N LEU A 251 -4.61 26.07 7.21
CA LEU A 251 -5.63 25.59 6.28
C LEU A 251 -6.74 26.65 6.13
N THR A 252 -7.06 27.01 4.90
CA THR A 252 -8.13 27.95 4.53
C THR A 252 -8.92 27.38 3.34
N PRO A 253 -10.14 27.88 3.05
CA PRO A 253 -10.95 27.33 1.97
C PRO A 253 -10.25 27.49 0.61
N ALA A 254 -9.48 28.57 0.45
CA ALA A 254 -8.76 28.91 -0.76
C ALA A 254 -7.50 28.06 -1.00
N ASN A 255 -6.81 27.64 0.06
CA ASN A 255 -5.59 26.83 -0.07
C ASN A 255 -5.84 25.33 0.07
N HIS A 256 -7.10 24.90 0.26
CA HIS A 256 -7.48 23.50 0.45
C HIS A 256 -6.93 22.58 -0.65
N ALA A 257 -7.09 22.95 -1.92
CA ALA A 257 -6.57 22.15 -3.03
C ALA A 257 -5.03 22.04 -3.01
N ALA A 258 -4.32 23.11 -2.62
CA ALA A 258 -2.87 23.10 -2.49
C ALA A 258 -2.41 22.27 -1.28
N ALA A 259 -3.17 22.28 -0.19
CA ALA A 259 -2.94 21.40 0.96
C ALA A 259 -3.05 19.92 0.58
N VAL A 260 -4.08 19.55 -0.18
CA VAL A 260 -4.24 18.18 -0.70
C VAL A 260 -3.04 17.78 -1.55
N ALA A 261 -2.64 18.62 -2.51
CA ALA A 261 -1.51 18.35 -3.39
C ALA A 261 -0.17 18.23 -2.62
N LEU A 262 0.01 19.03 -1.56
CA LEU A 262 1.19 18.94 -0.70
C LEU A 262 1.21 17.65 0.12
N ALA A 263 0.07 17.26 0.70
CA ALA A 263 -0.06 16.01 1.44
C ALA A 263 0.07 14.75 0.55
N ASP A 264 -0.12 14.89 -0.76
CA ASP A 264 -0.09 13.82 -1.76
C ASP A 264 1.33 13.48 -2.26
N VAL A 265 2.32 14.33 -2.01
CA VAL A 265 3.72 14.16 -2.49
C VAL A 265 4.33 12.81 -2.08
N VAL A 266 3.89 12.25 -0.95
CA VAL A 266 4.30 10.92 -0.48
C VAL A 266 3.99 9.80 -1.49
N ASP A 267 3.04 10.01 -2.40
CA ASP A 267 2.73 9.02 -3.41
C ASP A 267 3.89 8.74 -4.38
N GLU A 268 4.74 9.74 -4.61
CA GLU A 268 5.94 9.66 -5.45
C GLU A 268 7.03 8.77 -4.84
N ILE A 269 7.00 8.55 -3.52
CA ILE A 269 7.93 7.65 -2.85
C ILE A 269 7.50 6.20 -3.15
N ARG A 270 8.09 5.63 -4.20
CA ARG A 270 7.82 4.26 -4.67
C ARG A 270 9.11 3.47 -4.84
N GLY A 271 8.98 2.14 -4.89
CA GLY A 271 10.10 1.23 -5.04
C GLY A 271 10.77 0.83 -3.72
N TYR A 272 11.93 0.19 -3.83
CA TYR A 272 12.68 -0.42 -2.72
C TYR A 272 14.18 -0.08 -2.83
N GLY A 273 14.89 -0.08 -1.69
CA GLY A 273 16.33 0.22 -1.63
C GLY A 273 16.72 1.51 -2.36
N ARG A 274 17.72 1.45 -3.24
CA ARG A 274 18.25 2.61 -3.99
C ARG A 274 17.20 3.34 -4.84
N VAL A 275 16.18 2.63 -5.34
CA VAL A 275 15.07 3.27 -6.09
C VAL A 275 14.26 4.16 -5.16
N LYS A 276 13.97 3.67 -3.95
CA LYS A 276 13.25 4.40 -2.92
C LYS A 276 14.06 5.60 -2.42
N GLU A 277 15.36 5.46 -2.22
CA GLU A 277 16.25 6.58 -1.83
C GLU A 277 16.21 7.73 -2.83
N LYS A 278 16.32 7.42 -4.14
CA LYS A 278 16.18 8.42 -5.21
C LYS A 278 14.79 9.04 -5.23
N ALA A 279 13.75 8.24 -5.06
CA ALA A 279 12.38 8.72 -5.00
C ALA A 279 12.14 9.64 -3.79
N ILE A 280 12.73 9.35 -2.62
CA ILE A 280 12.68 10.22 -1.44
C ILE A 280 13.35 11.56 -1.74
N ALA A 281 14.52 11.56 -2.40
CA ALA A 281 15.21 12.79 -2.77
C ALA A 281 14.37 13.64 -3.73
N ALA A 282 13.77 13.03 -4.76
CA ALA A 282 12.88 13.72 -5.69
C ALA A 282 11.61 14.24 -5.00
N ALA A 283 11.01 13.44 -4.12
CA ALA A 283 9.82 13.82 -3.36
C ALA A 283 10.09 15.03 -2.45
N LYS A 284 11.29 15.14 -1.85
CA LYS A 284 11.66 16.32 -1.05
C LYS A 284 11.71 17.61 -1.89
N THR A 285 12.23 17.54 -3.11
CA THR A 285 12.21 18.69 -4.03
C THR A 285 10.78 19.08 -4.36
N LEU A 286 9.93 18.11 -4.72
CA LEU A 286 8.52 18.34 -5.01
C LEU A 286 7.75 18.89 -3.80
N GLU A 287 8.03 18.39 -2.59
CA GLU A 287 7.43 18.90 -1.35
C GLU A 287 7.75 20.38 -1.16
N ALA A 288 9.01 20.78 -1.38
CA ALA A 288 9.41 22.19 -1.28
C ALA A 288 8.64 23.08 -2.26
N GLU A 289 8.46 22.64 -3.51
CA GLU A 289 7.67 23.36 -4.52
C GLU A 289 6.19 23.47 -4.12
N ARG A 290 5.57 22.36 -3.69
CA ARG A 290 4.17 22.34 -3.27
C ARG A 290 3.93 23.16 -2.00
N ARG A 291 4.93 23.23 -1.13
CA ARG A 291 4.91 24.05 0.09
C ARG A 291 4.91 25.54 -0.23
N VAL A 292 5.63 25.98 -1.26
CA VAL A 292 5.56 27.36 -1.76
C VAL A 292 4.18 27.66 -2.31
N ALA A 293 3.62 26.77 -3.14
CA ALA A 293 2.28 26.93 -3.71
C ALA A 293 1.20 27.01 -2.62
N PHE A 294 1.28 26.16 -1.59
CA PHE A 294 0.38 26.20 -0.44
C PHE A 294 0.42 27.55 0.29
N ARG A 295 1.62 28.08 0.56
CA ARG A 295 1.79 29.38 1.22
C ARG A 295 1.29 30.55 0.37
N ALA A 296 1.53 30.51 -0.94
CA ALA A 296 1.07 31.53 -1.87
C ALA A 296 -0.47 31.60 -1.94
N ALA A 297 -1.14 30.44 -1.98
CA ALA A 297 -2.60 30.36 -1.95
C ALA A 297 -3.19 30.94 -0.65
N SER A 298 -2.51 30.76 0.49
CA SER A 298 -2.90 31.41 1.75
C SER A 298 -2.77 32.94 1.68
N ALA A 299 -1.67 33.45 1.11
CA ALA A 299 -1.38 34.88 1.07
C ALA A 299 -2.34 35.65 0.17
N ALA A 300 -2.73 35.08 -0.98
CA ALA A 300 -3.71 35.67 -1.89
C ALA A 300 -5.07 35.91 -1.20
N THR A 301 -5.42 35.08 -0.20
CA THR A 301 -6.66 35.21 0.57
C THR A 301 -6.60 36.37 1.56
N VAL A 302 -5.43 36.60 2.20
CA VAL A 302 -5.26 37.69 3.17
C VAL A 302 -5.31 39.05 2.46
N ALA A 303 -4.74 39.15 1.26
CA ALA A 303 -4.81 40.37 0.45
C ALA A 303 -6.25 40.69 0.01
N ALA A 304 -7.01 39.69 -0.44
CA ALA A 304 -8.40 39.88 -0.86
C ALA A 304 -9.38 40.16 0.29
N ALA A 305 -9.02 39.87 1.54
CA ALA A 305 -9.83 40.18 2.72
C ALA A 305 -9.48 41.53 3.37
N ALA A 306 -8.42 42.20 2.90
CA ALA A 306 -7.96 43.50 3.39
C ALA A 306 -8.39 44.68 2.49
N GLU A 307 -8.96 44.41 1.32
CA GLU A 307 -9.71 45.34 0.47
C GLU A 307 -11.21 45.31 0.80
#